data_AF-A0A6G0HFL7-F1
#
_entry.id   AF-A0A6G0HFL7-F1
#
_cell.length_a   1.000
_cell.length_b   1.000
_cell.length_c   1.000
_cell.angle_alpha   90.00
_cell.angle_beta   90.00
_cell.angle_gamma   90.00
#
_symmetry.space_group_name_H-M   'P 1'
#
loop_
_entity.id
_entity.type
_entity.pdbx_description
1 polymer ?
#
loop_
_entity_poly.entity_id
_entity_poly.type
_entity_poly.pdbx_seq_one_letter_code
_entity_poly.pdbx_strand_id
1 'polypeptide(L)'
;MSSYAVMNENWMISSWVMVQSEAEKSLEPMYQGLAKRYSDAGVEKANYHWVDRDCCAAFRIPDLHHGEHLNWDAWKTTDSIITEATAGTLENTCASRTQYNANIVVKLDLFHCMQRFTRECTSEHHPLFSTFCQLLSAAFSVVDQGDLQKLKDAYLFCGIQPPTPTKQHIREHCRTRIPLPTELVDRWKKSFTIST
;
A
#
# COMPACT_ATOMS: atom_id res chain seq x y z
N MET A 1 -20.31 -10.99 -6.87
CA MET A 1 -19.99 -9.81 -7.72
C MET A 1 -19.13 -8.90 -6.88
N SER A 2 -17.94 -8.53 -7.38
CA SER A 2 -17.09 -7.50 -6.76
C SER A 2 -17.18 -6.21 -7.60
N SER A 3 -16.70 -5.11 -7.05
CA SER A 3 -16.56 -3.85 -7.78
C SER A 3 -15.12 -3.38 -7.69
N TYR A 4 -14.57 -2.90 -8.81
CA TYR A 4 -13.21 -2.38 -8.86
C TYR A 4 -13.23 -0.90 -9.24
N ALA A 5 -12.49 -0.08 -8.50
CA ALA A 5 -12.36 1.35 -8.73
C ALA A 5 -10.90 1.72 -8.97
N VAL A 6 -10.66 2.56 -9.98
CA VAL A 6 -9.39 3.27 -10.14
C VAL A 6 -9.63 4.71 -9.68
N MET A 7 -8.84 5.16 -8.71
CA MET A 7 -8.87 6.51 -8.17
C MET A 7 -7.56 7.23 -8.49
N ASN A 8 -7.60 8.56 -8.53
CA ASN A 8 -6.39 9.37 -8.60
C ASN A 8 -5.84 9.69 -7.21
N GLU A 9 -4.75 10.46 -7.15
CA GLU A 9 -4.08 10.88 -5.91
C GLU A 9 -4.94 11.74 -4.98
N ASN A 10 -6.05 12.29 -5.50
CA ASN A 10 -7.03 13.08 -4.75
C ASN A 10 -8.24 12.25 -4.32
N TRP A 11 -8.16 10.92 -4.38
CA TRP A 11 -9.24 9.99 -4.05
C TRP A 11 -10.49 10.16 -4.93
N MET A 12 -10.36 10.78 -6.10
CA MET A 12 -11.45 10.91 -7.06
C MET A 12 -11.50 9.68 -7.95
N ILE A 13 -12.70 9.11 -8.11
CA ILE A 13 -12.93 7.94 -8.96
C ILE A 13 -12.73 8.32 -10.44
N SER A 14 -11.72 7.73 -11.07
CA SER A 14 -11.42 7.89 -12.49
C SER A 14 -12.18 6.88 -13.36
N SER A 15 -12.34 5.65 -12.85
CA SER A 15 -13.14 4.60 -13.48
C SER A 15 -13.65 3.62 -12.42
N TRP A 16 -14.83 3.06 -12.66
CA TRP A 16 -15.44 2.07 -11.80
C TRP A 16 -16.17 1.03 -12.65
N VAL A 17 -15.96 -0.24 -12.32
CA VAL A 17 -16.56 -1.37 -13.06
C VAL A 17 -17.05 -2.44 -12.09
N MET A 18 -18.13 -3.10 -12.46
CA MET A 18 -18.60 -4.32 -11.81
C MET A 18 -17.90 -5.52 -12.44
N VAL A 19 -17.28 -6.37 -11.63
CA VAL A 19 -16.53 -7.53 -12.11
C VAL A 19 -17.03 -8.83 -11.46
N GLN A 20 -17.03 -9.89 -12.25
CA GLN A 20 -17.33 -11.24 -11.73
C GLN A 20 -16.18 -11.75 -10.85
N SER A 21 -14.94 -11.37 -11.17
CA SER A 21 -13.73 -11.61 -10.39
C SER A 21 -12.73 -10.48 -10.60
N GLU A 22 -11.82 -10.26 -9.66
CA GLU A 22 -10.71 -9.30 -9.78
C GLU A 22 -9.50 -9.91 -10.52
N ALA A 23 -9.71 -10.98 -11.30
CA ALA A 23 -8.68 -11.53 -12.16
C ALA A 23 -8.31 -10.51 -13.24
N GLU A 24 -7.05 -10.57 -13.68
CA GLU A 24 -6.47 -9.65 -14.67
C GLU A 24 -7.35 -9.46 -15.92
N LYS A 25 -7.82 -10.58 -16.51
CA LYS A 25 -8.67 -10.57 -17.71
C LYS A 25 -9.97 -9.80 -17.51
N SER A 26 -10.53 -9.82 -16.30
CA SER A 26 -11.77 -9.09 -15.97
C SER A 26 -11.56 -7.58 -15.93
N LEU A 27 -10.31 -7.11 -15.79
CA LEU A 27 -9.96 -5.69 -15.69
C LEU A 27 -9.44 -5.10 -17.02
N GLU A 28 -9.07 -5.93 -18.00
CA GLU A 28 -8.58 -5.46 -19.31
C GLU A 28 -9.47 -4.39 -19.96
N PRO A 29 -10.81 -4.56 -20.09
CA PRO A 29 -11.66 -3.56 -20.74
C PRO A 29 -11.68 -2.23 -20.00
N MET A 30 -11.56 -2.27 -18.67
CA MET A 30 -11.49 -1.06 -17.85
C MET A 30 -10.21 -0.28 -18.15
N TYR A 31 -9.06 -0.96 -18.20
CA TYR A 31 -7.78 -0.32 -18.50
C TYR A 31 -7.71 0.23 -19.92
N GLN A 32 -8.25 -0.49 -20.91
CA GLN A 32 -8.38 0.01 -22.28
C GLN A 32 -9.23 1.28 -22.33
N GLY A 33 -10.37 1.30 -21.63
CA GLY A 33 -11.23 2.47 -21.51
C GLY A 33 -10.52 3.64 -20.85
N LEU A 34 -9.72 3.38 -19.80
CA LEU A 34 -8.91 4.39 -19.15
C LEU A 34 -7.84 4.96 -20.10
N ALA A 35 -7.15 4.08 -20.83
CA ALA A 35 -6.11 4.44 -21.78
C ALA A 35 -6.66 5.35 -22.87
N LYS A 36 -7.84 5.01 -23.39
CA LYS A 36 -8.56 5.80 -24.39
C LYS A 36 -8.92 7.19 -23.86
N ARG A 37 -9.48 7.31 -22.65
CA ARG A 37 -9.86 8.62 -22.07
C ARG A 37 -8.66 9.55 -21.94
N TYR A 38 -7.52 9.05 -21.46
CA TYR A 38 -6.29 9.83 -21.34
C TYR A 38 -5.79 10.29 -22.72
N SER A 39 -5.78 9.38 -23.71
CA SER A 39 -5.41 9.71 -25.08
C SER A 39 -6.35 10.76 -25.70
N ASP A 40 -7.66 10.59 -25.55
CA ASP A 40 -8.68 11.52 -26.08
C ASP A 40 -8.58 12.91 -25.43
N ALA A 41 -8.19 12.97 -24.15
CA ALA A 41 -7.97 14.23 -23.43
C ALA A 41 -6.61 14.88 -23.73
N GLY A 42 -5.71 14.21 -24.46
CA GLY A 42 -4.34 14.69 -24.68
C GLY A 42 -3.49 14.77 -23.41
N VAL A 43 -3.84 14.01 -22.37
CA VAL A 43 -3.15 13.99 -21.07
C VAL A 43 -2.24 12.76 -20.99
N GLU A 44 -1.03 12.94 -20.44
CA GLU A 44 -0.10 11.84 -20.21
C GLU A 44 -0.70 10.82 -19.23
N LYS A 45 -0.54 9.53 -19.55
CA LYS A 45 -1.01 8.45 -18.69
C LYS A 45 -0.20 8.37 -17.41
N ALA A 46 -0.82 7.92 -16.33
CA ALA A 46 -0.17 7.76 -15.05
C ALA A 46 1.02 6.79 -15.12
N ASN A 47 2.10 7.14 -14.42
CA ASN A 47 3.33 6.36 -14.32
C ASN A 47 3.36 5.43 -13.11
N TYR A 48 2.38 5.55 -12.20
CA TYR A 48 2.24 4.70 -11.02
C TYR A 48 0.82 4.16 -10.90
N HIS A 49 0.69 2.92 -10.44
CA HIS A 49 -0.58 2.32 -10.08
C HIS A 49 -0.44 1.62 -8.73
N TRP A 50 -1.22 2.03 -7.73
CA TRP A 50 -1.34 1.32 -6.46
C TRP A 50 -2.50 0.33 -6.54
N VAL A 51 -2.22 -0.94 -6.24
CA VAL A 51 -3.20 -2.02 -6.28
C VAL A 51 -3.36 -2.67 -4.92
N ASP A 52 -4.57 -3.14 -4.63
CA ASP A 52 -4.94 -3.85 -3.41
C ASP A 52 -4.27 -5.25 -3.34
N ARG A 53 -4.46 -6.04 -4.41
CA ARG A 53 -4.16 -7.47 -4.41
C ARG A 53 -2.93 -7.81 -5.25
N ASP A 54 -2.32 -8.96 -4.98
CA ASP A 54 -1.24 -9.60 -5.75
C ASP A 54 -1.59 -9.89 -7.23
N CYS A 55 -2.67 -9.32 -7.80
CA CYS A 55 -2.98 -9.42 -9.23
C CYS A 55 -1.87 -8.87 -10.14
N CYS A 56 -0.89 -8.21 -9.54
CA CYS A 56 0.29 -7.66 -10.19
C CYS A 56 1.59 -8.06 -9.47
N ALA A 57 1.57 -9.04 -8.56
CA ALA A 57 2.81 -9.52 -7.98
C ALA A 57 3.60 -10.23 -9.08
N ALA A 58 4.87 -9.83 -9.25
CA ALA A 58 5.77 -10.49 -10.19
C ALA A 58 6.09 -11.95 -9.79
N PHE A 59 5.72 -12.31 -8.56
CA PHE A 59 5.89 -13.62 -7.95
C PHE A 59 4.57 -14.09 -7.34
N ARG A 60 4.31 -15.40 -7.36
CA ARG A 60 3.17 -15.97 -6.63
C ARG A 60 3.57 -16.19 -5.19
N ILE A 61 2.76 -15.68 -4.26
CA ILE A 61 2.77 -16.18 -2.89
C ILE A 61 1.92 -17.46 -2.90
N PRO A 62 2.47 -18.63 -2.51
CA PRO A 62 1.68 -19.85 -2.40
C PRO A 62 0.49 -19.66 -1.47
N ASP A 63 -0.64 -20.30 -1.79
CA ASP A 63 -1.77 -20.34 -0.86
C ASP A 63 -1.36 -21.08 0.40
N LEU A 64 -1.77 -20.57 1.57
CA LEU A 64 -1.51 -21.21 2.85
C LEU A 64 -2.10 -22.63 2.88
N HIS A 65 -1.30 -23.62 3.25
CA HIS A 65 -1.76 -24.98 3.44
C HIS A 65 -2.66 -25.08 4.69
N HIS A 66 -3.63 -25.98 4.68
CA HIS A 66 -4.51 -26.18 5.83
C HIS A 66 -3.69 -26.61 7.06
N GLY A 67 -3.79 -25.85 8.15
CA GLY A 67 -3.02 -26.10 9.38
C GLY A 67 -1.60 -25.52 9.40
N GLU A 68 -1.16 -24.82 8.35
CA GLU A 68 0.17 -24.19 8.30
C GLU A 68 0.38 -23.17 9.44
N HIS A 69 -0.68 -22.49 9.84
CA HIS A 69 -0.70 -21.58 11.00
C HIS A 69 -0.36 -22.26 12.35
N LEU A 70 -0.47 -23.59 12.44
CA LEU A 70 -0.11 -24.36 13.64
C LEU A 70 1.39 -24.67 13.70
N ASN A 71 2.12 -24.51 12.60
CA ASN A 71 3.55 -24.75 12.54
C ASN A 71 4.32 -23.44 12.66
N TRP A 72 4.97 -23.21 13.80
CA TRP A 72 5.77 -22.01 14.06
C TRP A 72 6.88 -21.79 13.02
N ASP A 73 7.46 -22.87 12.50
CA ASP A 73 8.54 -22.79 11.52
C ASP A 73 8.03 -22.49 10.10
N ALA A 74 6.73 -22.66 9.82
CA ALA A 74 6.15 -22.33 8.51
C ALA A 74 6.16 -20.82 8.22
N TRP A 75 6.22 -19.99 9.26
CA TRP A 75 6.31 -18.53 9.15
C TRP A 75 7.72 -18.02 8.89
N LYS A 76 8.74 -18.90 8.96
CA LYS A 76 10.13 -18.53 8.67
C LYS A 76 10.32 -18.48 7.16
N THR A 77 10.45 -17.27 6.64
CA THR A 77 10.98 -17.08 5.29
C THR A 77 12.43 -17.56 5.24
N THR A 78 12.69 -18.60 4.46
CA THR A 78 14.05 -19.12 4.22
C THR A 78 14.58 -18.57 2.90
N ASP A 79 15.91 -18.53 2.75
CA ASP A 79 16.54 -18.14 1.48
C ASP A 79 16.05 -19.02 0.31
N SER A 80 15.73 -20.29 0.57
CA SER A 80 15.12 -21.18 -0.41
C SER A 80 13.73 -20.70 -0.85
N ILE A 81 12.87 -20.29 0.10
CA ILE A 81 11.53 -19.76 -0.20
C ILE A 81 11.63 -18.44 -0.98
N ILE A 82 12.55 -17.55 -0.59
CA ILE A 82 12.78 -16.30 -1.33
C ILE A 82 13.27 -16.61 -2.74
N THR A 83 14.25 -17.50 -2.87
CA THR A 83 14.83 -17.88 -4.16
C THR A 83 13.77 -18.50 -5.06
N GLU A 84 12.93 -19.40 -4.53
CA GLU A 84 11.82 -20.01 -5.27
C GLU A 84 10.77 -18.98 -5.69
N ALA A 85 10.32 -18.13 -4.75
CA ALA A 85 9.33 -17.08 -5.05
C ALA A 85 9.87 -16.06 -6.06
N THR A 86 11.17 -15.77 -6.02
CA THR A 86 11.82 -14.80 -6.94
C THR A 86 12.45 -15.45 -8.16
N ALA A 87 12.35 -16.78 -8.33
CA ALA A 87 12.90 -17.49 -9.46
C ALA A 87 12.08 -17.23 -10.73
N GLY A 88 12.75 -16.75 -11.78
CA GLY A 88 12.17 -16.58 -13.11
C GLY A 88 12.02 -15.12 -13.53
N THR A 89 11.34 -14.91 -14.66
CA THR A 89 11.08 -13.58 -15.20
C THR A 89 9.99 -12.91 -14.36
N LEU A 90 10.43 -12.06 -13.42
CA LEU A 90 9.57 -11.24 -12.55
C LEU A 90 8.93 -10.05 -13.31
N GLU A 91 8.50 -10.28 -14.55
CA GLU A 91 7.73 -9.31 -15.29
C GLU A 91 6.28 -9.40 -14.81
N ASN A 92 5.86 -8.37 -14.11
CA ASN A 92 4.48 -8.12 -13.79
C ASN A 92 3.73 -7.91 -15.12
N THR A 93 2.97 -8.91 -15.57
CA THR A 93 2.26 -8.87 -16.86
C THR A 93 0.90 -8.20 -16.79
N CYS A 94 0.56 -7.49 -15.70
CA CYS A 94 -0.82 -7.12 -15.42
C CYS A 94 -1.50 -6.28 -16.52
N ALA A 95 -2.83 -6.33 -16.55
CA ALA A 95 -3.65 -5.57 -17.48
C ALA A 95 -3.36 -4.06 -17.45
N SER A 96 -2.90 -3.51 -16.32
CA SER A 96 -2.49 -2.11 -16.25
C SER A 96 -1.26 -1.81 -17.13
N ARG A 97 -0.32 -2.74 -17.24
CA ARG A 97 0.86 -2.59 -18.10
C ARG A 97 0.52 -2.84 -19.56
N THR A 98 -0.22 -3.91 -19.84
CA THR A 98 -0.52 -4.31 -21.22
C THR A 98 -1.55 -3.41 -21.90
N GLN A 99 -2.54 -2.90 -21.15
CA GLN A 99 -3.67 -2.17 -21.71
C GLN A 99 -3.67 -0.65 -21.44
N TYR A 100 -2.93 -0.18 -20.44
CA TYR A 100 -2.91 1.25 -20.08
C TYR A 100 -1.57 1.93 -20.36
N ASN A 101 -0.50 1.55 -19.67
CA ASN A 101 0.82 2.15 -19.86
C ASN A 101 1.91 1.08 -19.64
N ALA A 102 2.64 0.72 -20.69
CA ALA A 102 3.70 -0.31 -20.65
C ALA A 102 4.79 -0.02 -19.60
N ASN A 103 5.05 1.26 -19.33
CA ASN A 103 6.07 1.72 -18.39
C ASN A 103 5.52 1.94 -16.97
N ILE A 104 4.23 1.64 -16.70
CA ILE A 104 3.63 1.92 -15.41
C ILE A 104 4.29 1.11 -14.29
N VAL A 105 4.62 1.79 -13.20
CA VAL A 105 5.17 1.16 -12.00
C VAL A 105 4.01 0.77 -11.09
N VAL A 106 3.76 -0.54 -11.00
CA VAL A 106 2.74 -1.08 -10.09
C VAL A 106 3.31 -1.22 -8.68
N LYS A 107 2.56 -0.75 -7.69
CA LYS A 107 2.91 -0.76 -6.28
C LYS A 107 1.78 -1.38 -5.48
N LEU A 108 2.12 -2.03 -4.37
CA LEU A 108 1.12 -2.42 -3.39
C LEU A 108 0.61 -1.18 -2.65
N ASP A 109 -0.70 -1.05 -2.53
CA ASP A 109 -1.31 -0.01 -1.73
C ASP A 109 -0.97 -0.19 -0.23
N LEU A 110 -0.76 0.92 0.47
CA LEU A 110 -0.32 0.88 1.87
C LEU A 110 -1.38 0.27 2.80
N PHE A 111 -2.65 0.61 2.60
CA PHE A 111 -3.74 0.08 3.43
C PHE A 111 -3.84 -1.43 3.28
N HIS A 112 -3.78 -1.92 2.04
CA HIS A 112 -3.81 -3.35 1.76
C HIS A 112 -2.53 -4.07 2.22
N CYS A 113 -1.37 -3.43 2.11
CA CYS A 113 -0.13 -3.93 2.72
C CYS A 113 -0.32 -4.15 4.24
N MET A 114 -0.88 -3.18 4.95
CA MET A 114 -1.17 -3.32 6.39
C MET A 114 -2.23 -4.39 6.67
N GLN A 115 -3.26 -4.51 5.83
CA GLN A 115 -4.28 -5.56 5.98
C GLN A 115 -3.72 -6.98 5.88
N ARG A 116 -2.62 -7.19 5.15
CA ARG A 116 -1.96 -8.52 5.11
C ARG A 116 -1.48 -8.94 6.50
N PHE A 117 -1.02 -8.01 7.33
CA PHE A 117 -0.62 -8.32 8.70
C PHE A 117 -1.82 -8.56 9.61
N THR A 118 -2.95 -7.88 9.37
CA THR A 118 -4.16 -8.09 10.17
C THR A 118 -4.88 -9.40 9.80
N ARG A 119 -4.71 -9.90 8.58
CA ARG A 119 -5.26 -11.20 8.16
C ARG A 119 -4.72 -12.36 8.99
N GLU A 120 -3.47 -12.26 9.43
CA GLU A 120 -2.83 -13.28 10.27
C GLU A 120 -3.20 -13.11 11.76
N CYS A 121 -3.96 -12.08 12.12
CA CYS A 121 -4.56 -11.96 13.44
C CYS A 121 -5.78 -12.90 13.52
N THR A 122 -5.78 -13.81 14.48
CA THR A 122 -6.80 -14.87 14.60
C THR A 122 -8.24 -14.37 14.83
N SER A 123 -8.43 -13.13 15.30
CA SER A 123 -9.74 -12.50 15.41
C SER A 123 -9.67 -10.98 15.58
N GLU A 124 -10.54 -10.26 14.87
CA GLU A 124 -10.79 -8.82 15.08
C GLU A 124 -11.44 -8.53 16.45
N HIS A 125 -12.05 -9.54 17.09
CA HIS A 125 -12.66 -9.43 18.41
C HIS A 125 -11.65 -9.47 19.55
N HIS A 126 -10.36 -9.71 19.25
CA HIS A 126 -9.33 -9.72 20.27
C HIS A 126 -9.16 -8.31 20.87
N PRO A 127 -9.10 -8.13 22.21
CA PRO A 127 -9.01 -6.81 22.83
C PRO A 127 -7.81 -5.96 22.39
N LEU A 128 -6.73 -6.62 21.93
CA LEU A 128 -5.52 -5.95 21.43
C LEU A 128 -5.54 -5.65 19.92
N PHE A 129 -6.57 -6.08 19.17
CA PHE A 129 -6.60 -5.93 17.72
C PHE A 129 -6.54 -4.45 17.29
N SER A 130 -7.32 -3.58 17.94
CA SER A 130 -7.31 -2.14 17.67
C SER A 130 -5.95 -1.51 17.97
N THR A 131 -5.34 -1.86 19.11
CA THR A 131 -3.99 -1.42 19.49
C THR A 131 -2.95 -1.89 18.47
N PHE A 132 -3.03 -3.16 18.04
CA PHE A 132 -2.16 -3.71 17.00
C PHE A 132 -2.28 -2.92 15.70
N CYS A 133 -3.50 -2.67 15.21
CA CYS A 133 -3.73 -1.89 13.99
C CYS A 133 -3.20 -0.46 14.11
N GLN A 134 -3.37 0.18 15.27
CA GLN A 134 -2.84 1.53 15.54
C GLN A 134 -1.31 1.56 15.52
N LEU A 135 -0.66 0.60 16.19
CA LEU A 135 0.80 0.50 16.22
C LEU A 135 1.37 0.17 14.84
N LEU A 136 0.70 -0.71 14.08
CA LEU A 136 1.06 -1.04 12.71
C LEU A 136 0.97 0.20 11.82
N SER A 137 -0.16 0.90 11.86
CA SER A 137 -0.35 2.14 11.10
C SER A 137 0.69 3.20 11.46
N ALA A 138 1.00 3.36 12.74
CA ALA A 138 2.05 4.27 13.21
C ALA A 138 3.45 3.85 12.75
N ALA A 139 3.75 2.55 12.67
CA ALA A 139 5.02 2.07 12.14
C ALA A 139 5.21 2.46 10.67
N PHE A 140 4.14 2.34 9.85
CA PHE A 140 4.17 2.63 8.41
C PHE A 140 3.96 4.10 8.03
N SER A 141 3.32 4.90 8.89
CA SER A 141 2.92 6.27 8.56
C SER A 141 3.78 7.29 9.29
N VAL A 142 4.78 7.85 8.60
CA VAL A 142 5.69 8.85 9.16
C VAL A 142 5.42 10.21 8.52
N VAL A 143 5.30 11.26 9.34
CA VAL A 143 5.20 12.63 8.83
C VAL A 143 6.51 12.99 8.12
N ASP A 144 6.41 13.51 6.89
CA ASP A 144 7.56 14.04 6.17
C ASP A 144 8.19 15.19 6.97
N GLN A 145 9.46 15.02 7.36
CA GLN A 145 10.13 15.98 8.23
C GLN A 145 10.45 17.30 7.50
N GLY A 146 10.60 17.27 6.18
CA GLY A 146 10.79 18.48 5.38
C GLY A 146 9.53 19.32 5.34
N ASP A 147 8.37 18.69 5.15
CA ASP A 147 7.08 19.40 5.21
C ASP A 147 6.78 19.91 6.62
N LEU A 148 7.08 19.11 7.66
CA LEU A 148 6.91 19.53 9.05
C LEU A 148 7.77 20.75 9.39
N GLN A 149 9.01 20.80 8.88
CA GLN A 149 9.87 21.96 9.09
C GLN A 149 9.32 23.21 8.39
N LYS A 150 8.90 23.10 7.13
CA LYS A 150 8.26 24.20 6.40
C LYS A 150 7.00 24.71 7.11
N LEU A 151 6.20 23.82 7.68
CA LEU A 151 5.00 24.19 8.44
C LEU A 151 5.36 24.95 9.73
N LYS A 152 6.42 24.55 10.43
CA LYS A 152 6.94 25.30 11.60
C LYS A 152 7.44 26.68 11.19
N ASP A 153 8.18 26.77 10.09
CA ASP A 153 8.68 28.05 9.58
C ASP A 153 7.53 28.99 9.20
N ALA A 154 6.46 28.45 8.59
CA ALA A 154 5.24 29.21 8.29
C ALA A 154 4.52 29.72 9.56
N TYR A 155 4.49 28.92 10.64
CA TYR A 155 3.94 29.37 11.92
C TYR A 155 4.71 30.56 12.49
N LEU A 156 6.04 30.49 12.45
CA LEU A 156 6.92 31.56 12.90
C LEU A 156 6.73 32.82 12.05
N PHE A 157 6.70 32.67 10.73
CA PHE A 157 6.48 33.78 9.79
C PHE A 157 5.12 34.47 10.02
N CYS A 158 4.06 33.71 10.24
CA CYS A 158 2.71 34.23 10.47
C CYS A 158 2.45 34.66 11.93
N GLY A 159 3.40 34.47 12.85
CA GLY A 159 3.24 34.81 14.26
C GLY A 159 2.20 33.96 15.01
N ILE A 160 1.91 32.73 14.55
CA ILE A 160 0.91 31.84 15.17
C ILE A 160 1.42 31.33 16.52
N GLN A 161 0.57 31.36 17.55
CA GLN A 161 0.90 30.89 18.91
C GLN A 161 -0.03 29.74 19.34
N PRO A 162 0.51 28.61 19.85
CA PRO A 162 1.93 28.31 20.01
C PRO A 162 2.63 28.05 18.65
N PRO A 163 3.97 28.21 18.54
CA PRO A 163 4.73 27.99 17.31
C PRO A 163 4.84 26.51 16.90
N THR A 164 4.07 25.64 17.55
CA THR A 164 4.04 24.20 17.33
C THR A 164 2.80 23.84 16.52
N PRO A 165 2.97 23.26 15.32
CA PRO A 165 1.83 22.84 14.52
C PRO A 165 0.92 21.83 15.23
N THR A 166 -0.40 22.05 15.13
CA THR A 166 -1.40 21.10 15.66
C THR A 166 -1.40 19.81 14.84
N LYS A 167 -1.92 18.72 15.41
CA LYS A 167 -2.10 17.46 14.67
C LYS A 167 -2.95 17.63 13.41
N GLN A 168 -3.94 18.53 13.44
CA GLN A 168 -4.78 18.81 12.29
C GLN A 168 -3.99 19.48 11.17
N HIS A 169 -3.26 20.54 11.48
CA HIS A 169 -2.44 21.24 10.48
C HIS A 169 -1.32 20.35 9.92
N ILE A 170 -0.76 19.44 10.74
CA ILE A 170 0.20 18.44 10.25
C ILE A 170 -0.47 17.51 9.23
N ARG A 171 -1.70 17.05 9.47
CA ARG A 171 -2.44 16.19 8.52
C ARG A 171 -2.79 16.91 7.21
N GLU A 172 -3.11 18.20 7.30
CA GLU A 172 -3.51 19.00 6.15
C GLU A 172 -2.33 19.46 5.29
N HIS A 173 -1.16 19.64 5.89
CA HIS A 173 -0.03 20.30 5.22
C HIS A 173 1.25 19.47 5.13
N CYS A 174 1.33 18.33 5.82
CA CYS A 174 2.50 17.45 5.73
C CYS A 174 2.13 16.13 5.05
N ARG A 175 2.97 15.71 4.10
CA ARG A 175 2.80 14.39 3.48
C ARG A 175 3.10 13.28 4.49
N THR A 176 2.39 12.16 4.34
CA THR A 176 2.76 10.90 4.96
C THR A 176 3.80 10.20 4.07
N ARG A 177 4.94 9.86 4.66
CA ARG A 177 6.01 9.07 4.07
C ARG A 177 5.96 7.65 4.62
N ILE A 178 6.16 6.68 3.73
CA ILE A 178 6.39 5.28 4.11
C ILE A 178 7.89 5.11 4.41
N PRO A 179 8.27 4.59 5.59
CA PRO A 179 9.66 4.30 5.93
C PRO A 179 10.35 3.38 4.93
N LEU A 180 11.67 3.52 4.83
CA LEU A 180 12.48 2.53 4.12
C LEU A 180 12.48 1.19 4.88
N PRO A 181 12.77 0.05 4.22
CA PRO A 181 12.65 -1.27 4.85
C PRO A 181 13.39 -1.41 6.19
N THR A 182 14.62 -0.89 6.30
CA THR A 182 15.41 -0.94 7.53
C THR A 182 14.78 -0.11 8.65
N GLU A 183 14.38 1.12 8.34
CA GLU A 183 13.67 2.01 9.27
C GLU A 183 12.34 1.39 9.73
N LEU A 184 11.60 0.78 8.80
CA LEU A 184 10.33 0.13 9.10
C LEU A 184 10.50 -1.03 10.10
N VAL A 185 11.52 -1.87 9.90
CA VAL A 185 11.85 -2.97 10.82
C VAL A 185 12.19 -2.43 12.21
N ASP A 186 12.98 -1.36 12.29
CA ASP A 186 13.33 -0.75 13.58
C ASP A 186 12.12 -0.14 14.29
N ARG A 187 11.23 0.52 13.53
CA ARG A 187 9.97 1.05 14.06
C ARG A 187 9.03 -0.05 14.52
N TRP A 188 8.97 -1.15 13.77
CA TRP A 188 8.17 -2.31 14.14
C TRP A 188 8.69 -2.94 15.44
N LYS A 189 9.99 -3.20 15.55
CA LYS A 189 10.61 -3.70 16.79
C LYS A 189 10.30 -2.78 17.97
N LYS A 190 10.46 -1.46 17.83
CA LYS A 190 10.11 -0.50 18.89
C LYS A 190 8.65 -0.53 19.30
N SER A 191 7.75 -0.83 18.37
CA SER A 191 6.30 -0.80 18.60
C SER A 191 5.76 -2.11 19.18
N PHE A 192 6.40 -3.24 18.88
CA PHE A 192 5.89 -4.58 19.19
C PHE A 192 6.80 -5.43 20.08
N THR A 193 8.04 -5.01 20.33
CA THR A 193 8.89 -5.64 21.34
C THR A 193 8.63 -4.98 22.70
N ILE A 194 7.69 -5.56 23.46
CA ILE A 194 7.66 -5.38 24.91
C ILE A 194 8.97 -5.97 25.43
N SER A 195 9.72 -5.21 26.23
CA SER A 195 10.87 -5.74 26.98
C SER A 195 10.43 -7.02 27.70
N THR A 196 10.90 -8.16 27.22
CA THR A 196 10.82 -9.45 27.92
C THR A 196 11.50 -9.36 29.27
#